data_AF-J1J1G2-F1
#
_entry.id   AF-J1J1G2-F1
#
_cell.length_a   1.000
_cell.length_b   1.000
_cell.length_c   1.000
_cell.angle_alpha   90.00
_cell.angle_beta   90.00
_cell.angle_gamma   90.00
#
_symmetry.space_group_name_H-M   'P 1'
#
loop_
_entity.id
_entity.type
_entity.pdbx_description
1 polymer ?
#
loop_
_entity_poly.entity_id
_entity_poly.type
_entity_poly.pdbx_seq_one_letter_code
_entity_poly.pdbx_strand_id
1 'polypeptide(L)'
;MQAEGTIIRQATAAQRALWLLTSEALRAQKGTGEIHFYGNRYWARALNEHAGQKVIVRFDPDNLHQDLRGYDLNNRLLCLAPCLADVGFYDQHAARLNGRLRKEYVKGKKALKMRGIRLIW
;
A
#
# COMPACT_ATOMS: atom_id res chain seq x y z
N MET A 1 -45.00 15.44 -23.16
CA MET A 1 -43.81 15.73 -22.32
C MET A 1 -42.63 15.00 -22.93
N GLN A 2 -41.81 15.68 -23.73
CA GLN A 2 -40.53 15.13 -24.16
C GLN A 2 -39.59 15.21 -22.95
N ALA A 3 -39.11 14.08 -22.46
CA ALA A 3 -38.08 14.07 -21.43
C ALA A 3 -36.80 14.60 -22.10
N GLU A 4 -36.39 15.81 -21.75
CA GLU A 4 -35.08 16.33 -22.15
C GLU A 4 -34.02 15.35 -21.64
N GLY A 5 -33.43 14.60 -22.57
CA GLY A 5 -32.45 13.56 -22.27
C GLY A 5 -31.22 14.18 -21.66
N THR A 6 -31.18 14.24 -20.33
CA THR A 6 -30.03 14.74 -19.59
C THR A 6 -28.86 13.80 -19.85
N ILE A 7 -27.85 14.28 -20.57
CA ILE A 7 -26.65 13.51 -20.89
C ILE A 7 -25.84 13.33 -19.60
N ILE A 8 -25.93 12.14 -19.00
CA ILE A 8 -25.14 11.77 -17.82
C ILE A 8 -23.71 11.46 -18.29
N ARG A 9 -22.74 12.26 -17.83
CA ARG A 9 -21.31 12.03 -18.13
C ARG A 9 -20.72 11.03 -17.16
N GLN A 10 -20.06 10.01 -17.69
CA GLN A 10 -19.33 9.03 -16.88
C GLN A 10 -18.01 9.63 -16.38
N ALA A 11 -17.67 9.34 -15.13
CA ALA A 11 -16.42 9.79 -14.54
C ALA A 11 -15.21 9.14 -15.25
N THR A 12 -14.18 9.93 -15.52
CA THR A 12 -12.94 9.44 -16.15
C THR A 12 -12.21 8.46 -15.23
N ALA A 13 -11.31 7.65 -15.79
CA ALA A 13 -10.51 6.69 -15.00
C ALA A 13 -9.64 7.36 -13.91
N ALA A 14 -9.22 8.61 -14.11
CA ALA A 14 -8.51 9.40 -13.11
C ALA A 14 -9.44 9.86 -11.97
N GLN A 15 -10.65 10.34 -12.31
CA GLN A 15 -11.66 10.77 -11.34
C GLN A 15 -12.16 9.61 -10.48
N ARG A 16 -12.42 8.44 -11.08
CA ARG A 16 -12.85 7.24 -10.35
C ARG A 16 -11.83 6.79 -9.31
N ALA A 17 -10.54 6.82 -9.66
CA ALA A 17 -9.49 6.41 -8.73
C ALA A 17 -9.28 7.39 -7.56
N LEU A 18 -9.62 8.66 -7.75
CA LEU A 18 -9.58 9.63 -6.65
C LEU A 18 -10.59 9.27 -5.55
N TRP A 19 -11.75 8.71 -5.94
CA TRP A 19 -12.88 8.48 -5.04
C TRP A 19 -13.06 7.03 -4.59
N LEU A 20 -12.57 6.06 -5.36
CA LEU A 20 -12.81 4.63 -5.09
C LEU A 20 -11.60 3.93 -4.47
N LEU A 21 -10.41 4.52 -4.53
CA LEU A 21 -9.19 3.90 -4.01
C LEU A 21 -8.83 4.48 -2.64
N THR A 22 -8.38 3.59 -1.76
CA THR A 22 -7.84 3.97 -0.46
C THR A 22 -6.54 4.73 -0.67
N SER A 23 -6.32 5.82 0.08
CA SER A 23 -5.10 6.62 0.02
C SER A 23 -4.25 6.45 1.27
N GLU A 24 -2.96 6.19 1.11
CA GLU A 24 -1.99 6.12 2.21
C GLU A 24 -0.72 6.88 1.87
N ALA A 25 -0.17 7.62 2.84
CA ALA A 25 1.10 8.32 2.68
C ALA A 25 2.25 7.39 3.08
N LEU A 26 3.01 6.93 2.10
CA LEU A 26 4.15 6.03 2.28
C LEU A 26 5.46 6.75 1.98
N ARG A 27 6.55 6.20 2.50
CA ARG A 27 7.89 6.70 2.18
C ARG A 27 8.52 5.78 1.14
N ALA A 28 8.97 6.35 0.02
CA ALA A 28 9.75 5.63 -0.96
C ALA A 28 11.12 5.26 -0.37
N GLN A 29 11.64 4.08 -0.72
CA GLN A 29 12.95 3.62 -0.25
C GLN A 29 14.07 4.57 -0.68
N LYS A 30 15.05 4.74 0.21
CA LYS A 30 16.21 5.59 -0.06
C LYS A 30 17.12 4.88 -1.08
N GLY A 31 17.49 5.58 -2.14
CA GLY A 31 18.34 5.04 -3.22
C GLY A 31 17.54 4.53 -4.42
N THR A 32 16.68 3.53 -4.22
CA THR A 32 15.96 2.88 -5.34
C THR A 32 14.58 3.47 -5.64
N GLY A 33 13.97 4.21 -4.71
CA GLY A 33 12.62 4.76 -4.89
C GLY A 33 11.49 3.71 -4.81
N GLU A 34 11.81 2.46 -4.50
CA GLU A 34 10.79 1.40 -4.38
C GLU A 34 9.82 1.66 -3.22
N ILE A 35 8.57 1.24 -3.41
CA ILE A 35 7.54 1.27 -2.38
C ILE A 35 7.32 -0.16 -1.91
N HIS A 36 7.53 -0.38 -0.61
CA HIS A 36 7.21 -1.64 0.03
C HIS A 36 5.87 -1.49 0.74
N PHE A 37 4.86 -2.23 0.30
CA PHE A 37 3.50 -2.11 0.82
C PHE A 37 2.85 -3.48 0.93
N TYR A 38 2.31 -3.81 2.12
CA TYR A 38 1.75 -5.13 2.45
C TYR A 38 2.57 -6.32 1.94
N GLY A 39 3.89 -6.26 2.08
CA GLY A 39 4.78 -7.34 1.63
C GLY A 39 5.05 -7.38 0.12
N ASN A 40 4.30 -6.61 -0.68
CA ASN A 40 4.55 -6.43 -2.11
C ASN A 40 5.57 -5.31 -2.34
N ARG A 41 6.26 -5.38 -3.48
CA ARG A 41 7.22 -4.36 -3.93
C ARG A 41 6.69 -3.72 -5.20
N TYR A 42 6.66 -2.39 -5.22
CA TYR A 42 6.21 -1.61 -6.37
C TYR A 42 7.29 -0.62 -6.76
N TRP A 43 7.45 -0.44 -8.06
CA TRP A 43 8.47 0.45 -8.57
C TRP A 43 8.14 0.95 -9.98
N ALA A 44 8.46 2.20 -10.22
CA ALA A 44 8.49 2.81 -11.53
C ALA A 44 9.64 3.80 -11.58
N ARG A 45 10.17 4.05 -12.78
CA ARG A 45 11.30 4.97 -12.98
C ARG A 45 11.08 6.36 -12.37
N ALA A 46 9.85 6.87 -12.43
CA ALA A 46 9.50 8.17 -11.87
C ALA A 46 9.62 8.24 -10.34
N LEU A 47 9.54 7.11 -9.63
CA LEU A 47 9.72 7.09 -8.17
C LEU A 47 11.19 7.30 -7.75
N ASN A 48 12.15 7.11 -8.64
CA ASN A 48 13.57 7.34 -8.34
C ASN A 48 13.84 8.79 -7.93
N GLU A 49 13.18 9.76 -8.57
CA GLU A 49 13.29 11.19 -8.24
C GLU A 49 12.73 11.51 -6.83
N HIS A 50 11.83 10.67 -6.36
CA HIS A 50 11.20 10.78 -5.04
C HIS A 50 11.80 9.80 -4.01
N ALA A 51 12.97 9.21 -4.31
CA ALA A 51 13.61 8.26 -3.40
C ALA A 51 13.89 8.90 -2.03
N GLY A 52 13.41 8.24 -0.97
CA GLY A 52 13.51 8.74 0.41
C GLY A 52 12.51 9.85 0.78
N GLN A 53 11.62 10.26 -0.13
CA GLN A 53 10.56 11.24 0.11
C GLN A 53 9.22 10.53 0.42
N LYS A 54 8.26 11.30 0.96
CA LYS A 54 6.89 10.82 1.16
C LYS A 54 6.10 10.99 -0.13
N VAL A 55 5.36 9.95 -0.49
CA VAL A 55 4.45 9.92 -1.64
C VAL A 55 3.09 9.41 -1.17
N ILE A 56 2.02 9.90 -1.77
CA ILE A 56 0.67 9.42 -1.51
C ILE A 56 0.39 8.32 -2.52
N VAL A 57 0.13 7.10 -2.06
CA VAL A 57 -0.29 6.00 -2.93
C VAL A 57 -1.79 5.82 -2.85
N ARG A 58 -2.40 5.51 -3.99
CA ARG A 58 -3.79 5.08 -4.07
C ARG A 58 -3.87 3.66 -4.61
N PHE A 59 -4.63 2.81 -3.92
CA PHE A 59 -4.73 1.40 -4.22
C PHE A 59 -6.11 0.83 -3.90
N ASP A 60 -6.40 -0.33 -4.48
CA ASP A 60 -7.60 -1.10 -4.20
C ASP A 60 -7.31 -2.07 -3.04
N PRO A 61 -7.97 -1.94 -1.88
CA PRO A 61 -7.70 -2.79 -0.72
C PRO A 61 -8.02 -4.27 -0.94
N ASP A 62 -8.94 -4.58 -1.87
CA ASP A 62 -9.35 -5.94 -2.18
C ASP A 62 -8.41 -6.61 -3.20
N ASN A 63 -7.59 -5.82 -3.89
CA ASN A 63 -6.64 -6.33 -4.88
C ASN A 63 -5.32 -5.54 -4.88
N LEU A 64 -4.38 -6.02 -4.07
CA LEU A 64 -3.09 -5.38 -3.90
C LEU A 64 -2.12 -5.65 -5.08
N HIS A 65 -2.39 -6.60 -5.97
CA HIS A 65 -1.47 -6.89 -7.08
C HIS A 65 -1.59 -5.90 -8.25
N GLN A 66 -2.65 -5.09 -8.25
CA GLN A 66 -2.81 -4.03 -9.25
C GLN A 66 -1.77 -2.91 -9.08
N ASP A 67 -1.56 -2.16 -10.16
CA ASP A 67 -0.65 -1.02 -10.17
C ASP A 67 -1.05 0.04 -9.15
N LEU A 68 -0.08 0.46 -8.33
CA LEU A 68 -0.27 1.57 -7.41
C LEU A 68 -0.25 2.89 -8.15
N ARG A 69 -1.18 3.79 -7.82
CA ARG A 69 -1.11 5.16 -8.32
C ARG A 69 -0.35 6.03 -7.33
N GLY A 70 0.85 6.46 -7.71
CA GLY A 70 1.69 7.34 -6.91
C GLY A 70 1.39 8.81 -7.19
N TYR A 71 1.22 9.58 -6.12
CA TYR A 71 0.98 11.02 -6.13
C TYR A 71 1.99 11.75 -5.25
N ASP A 72 2.24 13.00 -5.60
CA ASP A 72 2.88 13.99 -4.74
C ASP A 72 1.97 14.31 -3.54
N LEU A 73 2.54 14.91 -2.48
CA LEU A 73 1.83 15.57 -1.39
C LEU A 73 0.83 16.63 -1.88
N ASN A 74 1.12 17.30 -3.01
CA ASN A 74 0.15 18.20 -3.67
C ASN A 74 -0.91 17.45 -4.49
N ASN A 75 -1.02 16.13 -4.32
CA ASN A 75 -2.01 15.26 -4.98
C ASN A 75 -1.89 15.27 -6.53
N ARG A 76 -0.71 15.61 -7.07
CA ARG A 76 -0.38 15.51 -8.50
C ARG A 76 0.06 14.08 -8.83
N LEU A 77 -0.49 13.50 -9.88
CA LEU A 77 -0.13 12.15 -10.32
C LEU A 77 1.34 12.13 -10.77
N LEU A 78 2.14 11.25 -10.16
CA LEU A 78 3.54 11.03 -10.49
C LEU A 78 3.67 9.88 -11.48
N CYS A 79 3.12 8.72 -11.12
CA CYS A 79 3.20 7.51 -11.95
C CYS A 79 2.22 6.42 -11.52
N LEU A 80 2.08 5.44 -12.42
CA LEU A 80 1.54 4.12 -12.11
C LEU A 80 2.74 3.21 -11.82
N ALA A 81 2.81 2.66 -10.62
CA ALA A 81 3.90 1.80 -10.17
C ALA A 81 3.44 0.34 -10.20
N PRO A 82 3.92 -0.47 -11.17
CA PRO A 82 3.58 -1.88 -11.24
C PRO A 82 4.13 -2.66 -10.04
N CYS A 83 3.46 -3.76 -9.72
CA CYS A 83 3.94 -4.73 -8.74
C CYS A 83 5.12 -5.51 -9.34
N LEU A 84 6.33 -5.34 -8.77
CA LEU A 84 7.53 -6.06 -9.19
C LEU A 84 7.67 -7.44 -8.55
N ALA A 85 7.13 -7.59 -7.34
CA ALA A 85 7.16 -8.86 -6.62
C ALA A 85 5.81 -9.05 -5.92
N ASP A 86 5.08 -10.06 -6.39
CA ASP A 86 3.77 -10.52 -5.91
C ASP A 86 3.89 -11.53 -4.76
N VAL A 87 5.06 -11.62 -4.12
CA VAL A 87 5.33 -12.53 -3.00
C VAL A 87 4.69 -12.10 -1.68
N GLY A 88 3.95 -10.99 -1.66
CA GLY A 88 3.25 -10.46 -0.49
C GLY A 88 1.82 -10.97 -0.36
N PHE A 89 0.93 -10.14 0.15
CA PHE A 89 -0.48 -10.51 0.36
C PHE A 89 -1.36 -10.02 -0.78
N TYR A 90 -2.40 -10.81 -1.10
CA TYR A 90 -3.45 -10.47 -2.06
C TYR A 90 -4.39 -9.36 -1.56
N ASP A 91 -4.60 -9.32 -0.24
CA ASP A 91 -5.58 -8.47 0.45
C ASP A 91 -4.96 -7.81 1.69
N GLN A 92 -5.38 -6.57 1.96
CA GLN A 92 -4.97 -5.77 3.12
C GLN A 92 -5.33 -6.42 4.48
N HIS A 93 -6.50 -7.04 4.60
CA HIS A 93 -6.95 -7.71 5.81
C HIS A 93 -6.06 -8.91 6.16
N ALA A 94 -5.76 -9.79 5.21
CA ALA A 94 -4.80 -10.88 5.36
C ALA A 94 -3.42 -10.37 5.81
N ALA A 95 -2.94 -9.28 5.20
CA ALA A 95 -1.66 -8.67 5.55
C ALA A 95 -1.62 -8.15 6.99
N ARG A 96 -2.68 -7.44 7.41
CA ARG A 96 -2.80 -6.90 8.78
C ARG A 96 -2.92 -8.02 9.82
N LEU A 97 -3.72 -9.04 9.54
CA LEU A 97 -3.89 -10.20 10.40
C LEU A 97 -2.55 -10.93 10.62
N ASN A 98 -1.82 -11.23 9.54
CA ASN A 98 -0.52 -11.89 9.67
C ASN A 98 0.50 -11.00 10.41
N GLY A 99 0.49 -9.69 10.16
CA GLY A 99 1.29 -8.73 10.91
C GLY A 99 1.01 -8.75 12.42
N ARG A 100 -0.26 -8.89 12.81
CA ARG A 100 -0.66 -9.06 14.22
C ARG A 100 -0.19 -10.41 14.80
N LEU A 101 -0.48 -11.51 14.12
CA LEU A 101 -0.11 -12.86 14.56
C LEU A 101 1.41 -13.00 14.74
N ARG A 102 2.19 -12.44 13.82
CA ARG A 102 3.66 -12.43 13.91
C ARG A 102 4.16 -11.67 15.15
N LYS A 103 3.55 -10.53 15.48
CA LYS A 103 3.90 -9.75 16.69
C LYS A 103 3.56 -10.54 17.96
N GLU A 104 2.38 -11.16 18.00
CA GLU A 104 1.95 -12.00 19.13
C GLU A 104 2.89 -13.19 19.34
N TYR A 105 3.27 -13.88 18.25
CA TYR A 105 4.23 -14.99 18.29
C TYR A 105 5.61 -14.58 18.84
N VAL A 106 6.17 -13.47 18.34
CA VAL A 106 7.47 -12.96 18.81
C VAL A 106 7.42 -12.58 20.30
N LYS A 107 6.32 -11.95 20.73
CA LYS A 107 6.09 -11.61 22.14
C LYS A 107 6.02 -12.86 23.01
N GLY A 108 5.28 -13.89 22.58
CA GLY A 108 5.18 -15.18 23.27
C GLY A 108 6.53 -15.89 23.42
N LYS A 109 7.33 -15.93 22.34
CA LYS A 109 8.70 -16.46 22.37
C LYS A 109 9.60 -15.72 23.36
N LYS A 110 9.53 -14.38 23.39
CA LYS A 110 10.31 -13.57 24.34
C LYS A 110 9.90 -13.85 25.78
N ALA A 111 8.60 -13.97 26.05
CA ALA A 111 8.08 -14.29 27.38
C ALA A 111 8.50 -15.70 27.84
N LEU A 112 8.48 -16.70 26.95
CA LEU A 112 8.97 -18.05 27.24
C LEU A 112 10.46 -18.04 27.59
N LYS A 113 11.29 -17.37 26.77
CA LYS A 113 12.74 -17.25 27.02
C LYS A 113 13.03 -16.57 28.36
N MET A 114 12.31 -15.49 28.68
CA MET A 114 12.47 -14.76 29.94
C MET A 114 12.06 -15.59 31.16
N ARG A 115 10.98 -16.37 31.05
CA ARG A 115 10.57 -17.33 32.10
C ARG A 115 11.61 -18.43 32.31
N GLY A 116 12.17 -18.97 31.23
CA GLY A 116 13.25 -19.97 31.30
C GLY A 116 14.48 -19.44 32.04
N ILE A 117 14.92 -18.22 31.72
CA ILE A 117 16.07 -17.59 32.41
C ILE A 117 15.80 -17.41 33.90
N ARG A 118 14.58 -17.01 34.29
CA ARG A 118 14.22 -16.76 35.70
C ARG A 118 14.13 -18.03 36.55
N LEU A 119 14.04 -19.21 35.95
CA LEU A 119 14.00 -20.50 36.66
C LEU A 119 15.40 -21.11 36.89
N ILE A 120 16.46 -20.48 36.37
CA ILE A 120 17.84 -21.03 36.37
C ILE A 120 18.79 -20.18 37.25
N TRP A 121 18.27 -19.23 38.04
CA TRP A 121 19.03 -18.42 38.99
C TRP A 121 18.36 -18.42 40.36
#